data_AF-D7T7Q3-F1
#
_entry.id   AF-D7T7Q3-F1
#
_cell.length_a   1.000
_cell.length_b   1.000
_cell.length_c   1.000
_cell.angle_alpha   90.00
_cell.angle_beta   90.00
_cell.angle_gamma   90.00
#
_symmetry.space_group_name_H-M   'P 1'
#
loop_
_entity.id
_entity.type
_entity.pdbx_description
1 polymer ?
#
loop_
_entity_poly.entity_id
_entity_poly.type
_entity_poly.pdbx_seq_one_letter_code
_entity_poly.pdbx_strand_id
1 'polypeptide(L)'
;MAKATVAGLISALASAALSVDHAYADGPFNFPPFSSSSPAPSPPKAAPEAPPPSDVETSKRVRNDNPRTTSAGFDPEALERGAKALREITSSSHAKKVFEVTKKQEETRQAEFTAKSAEFKAMQAHAETERQKVIYEEQKKLAQQQAQIKSQMARYEDELARKRMQAENEHQRARNQELVKMQEESSIRQEQARRATEEQIQAQRRQTEREKAEIERETIRVRAMAEAEGRAHEAKLAEDVNRRMLVERASAEREKWVAAINTTFDHIGGGLRAILTDQNKLVVAVGGVTALAAGIYTTREGAKVIWSYVDRILGQPSLIRESSRGKYPWSGLFSHRMSTLLRGTEKGSSLTNGKGFGDVILHPSLQKRIEQLASATANTKSHQAPFRNMLFYGPPGTGKTMAARELAKKSGLDYALMTGGDVAPLGSQAVTKIHQLFDWAKKSRKGLLLFIDEADAFLCERNKTYMSEAQRSALNALLFRTGDQSKDIVLALATNRPGDLDSAMADRIDEVLEFPLPGEDERFKLLKLYLDKYIAHAGEKKSSWFKQLFQRQQQKIEIKGLTDEVIREAAAKTEGFSGREIAKLMASVQAAVYGSENCVLDSNLFREVVDYKVAEHQQRKKLAASDGGSI
;
A
#
# COMPACT_ATOMS: atom_id res chain seq x y z
N MET A 1 0.96 41.21 36.60
CA MET A 1 2.40 40.95 36.83
C MET A 1 2.49 39.53 37.41
N ALA A 2 3.16 38.51 36.87
CA ALA A 2 4.18 38.34 35.84
C ALA A 2 3.80 37.09 35.00
N LYS A 3 3.72 37.17 33.66
CA LYS A 3 4.76 36.84 32.66
C LYS A 3 5.22 35.36 32.67
N ALA A 4 4.78 34.61 31.65
CA ALA A 4 5.59 33.80 30.71
C ALA A 4 4.64 32.79 30.00
N THR A 5 4.19 33.03 28.77
CA THR A 5 4.84 32.70 27.47
C THR A 5 5.10 31.20 27.29
N VAL A 6 4.83 30.52 26.17
CA VAL A 6 4.31 30.81 24.82
C VAL A 6 4.30 29.43 24.11
N ALA A 7 3.36 29.22 23.16
CA ALA A 7 3.39 28.33 21.97
C ALA A 7 3.87 26.86 22.12
N GLY A 8 3.27 25.87 21.48
CA GLY A 8 2.48 25.84 20.24
C GLY A 8 2.91 24.58 19.48
N LEU A 9 2.02 24.02 18.65
CA LEU A 9 2.34 23.49 17.31
C LEU A 9 1.15 22.70 16.76
N ILE A 10 0.47 23.35 15.82
CA ILE A 10 -0.18 22.71 14.68
C ILE A 10 0.89 22.63 13.60
N SER A 11 1.13 21.44 13.05
CA SER A 11 1.76 21.31 11.72
C SER A 11 0.79 20.61 10.78
N ALA A 12 0.37 21.37 9.78
CA ALA A 12 -0.37 20.94 8.63
C ALA A 12 0.61 20.32 7.61
N LEU A 13 0.21 19.19 7.05
CA LEU A 13 0.77 18.65 5.81
C LEU A 13 -0.11 19.13 4.65
N ALA A 14 0.49 19.82 3.70
CA ALA A 14 -0.06 20.05 2.38
C ALA A 14 0.90 19.44 1.34
N SER A 15 0.28 18.67 0.45
CA SER A 15 0.85 17.96 -0.69
C SER A 15 0.90 18.84 -1.95
N ALA A 16 1.76 18.51 -2.91
CA ALA A 16 1.51 18.47 -4.38
C ALA A 16 2.86 18.34 -5.13
N ALA A 17 3.06 17.29 -5.95
CA ALA A 17 2.90 17.26 -7.43
C ALA A 17 4.05 17.99 -8.17
N LEU A 18 5.00 17.28 -8.80
CA LEU A 18 5.01 16.70 -10.17
C LEU A 18 5.08 17.72 -11.32
N SER A 19 6.23 17.76 -12.01
CA SER A 19 6.46 17.87 -13.47
C SER A 19 7.87 18.47 -13.72
N VAL A 20 8.87 17.70 -14.18
CA VAL A 20 9.24 17.42 -15.59
C VAL A 20 9.53 18.70 -16.40
N ASP A 21 10.82 18.93 -16.70
CA ASP A 21 11.27 19.45 -18.00
C ASP A 21 12.73 19.05 -18.30
N HIS A 22 13.01 18.97 -19.61
CA HIS A 22 14.13 18.31 -20.28
C HIS A 22 15.42 19.14 -20.44
N ALA A 23 16.55 18.43 -20.60
CA ALA A 23 17.80 18.78 -21.32
C ALA A 23 18.72 19.87 -20.71
N TYR A 24 20.06 19.89 -20.85
CA TYR A 24 21.01 19.27 -21.78
C TYR A 24 22.39 19.11 -21.09
N ALA A 25 23.26 18.31 -21.69
CA ALA A 25 24.60 17.93 -21.25
C ALA A 25 25.61 19.10 -21.18
N ASP A 26 26.57 19.00 -20.25
CA ASP A 26 28.01 19.02 -20.54
C ASP A 26 28.82 18.90 -19.25
N GLY A 27 29.63 17.84 -19.14
CA GLY A 27 30.61 17.65 -18.07
C GLY A 27 31.79 16.86 -18.64
N PRO A 28 33.03 17.39 -18.56
CA PRO A 28 34.16 16.82 -19.26
C PRO A 28 34.65 15.56 -18.52
N PHE A 29 34.61 14.44 -19.23
CA PHE A 29 35.34 13.24 -18.86
C PHE A 29 36.84 13.50 -18.97
N ASN A 30 37.57 13.29 -17.87
CA ASN A 30 39.02 13.12 -17.89
C ASN A 30 39.38 11.90 -17.04
N PHE A 31 39.76 10.81 -17.71
CA PHE A 31 40.37 9.64 -17.10
C PHE A 31 41.88 9.88 -16.91
N PRO A 32 42.49 9.39 -15.83
CA PRO A 32 43.87 8.92 -15.88
C PRO A 32 43.92 7.38 -15.83
N PRO A 33 44.79 6.75 -16.62
CA PRO A 33 44.99 5.31 -16.63
C PRO A 33 45.98 4.89 -15.54
N PHE A 34 45.90 3.62 -15.14
CA PHE A 34 46.99 2.68 -14.80
C PHE A 34 46.56 1.70 -13.70
N SER A 35 46.26 0.49 -14.18
CA SER A 35 46.67 -0.80 -13.65
C SER A 35 47.40 -0.83 -12.29
N SER A 36 46.76 -1.46 -11.29
CA SER A 36 47.43 -2.51 -10.52
C SER A 36 46.40 -3.54 -10.04
N SER A 37 46.71 -4.79 -10.36
CA SER A 37 45.99 -5.99 -9.94
C SER A 37 46.07 -6.17 -8.43
N SER A 38 44.93 -6.27 -7.75
CA SER A 38 44.85 -6.80 -6.39
C SER A 38 44.14 -8.16 -6.43
N PRO A 39 44.75 -9.24 -5.92
CA PRO A 39 44.19 -10.59 -5.98
C PRO A 39 43.17 -10.84 -4.87
N ALA A 40 42.27 -11.79 -5.14
CA ALA A 40 41.20 -12.27 -4.28
C ALA A 40 41.66 -12.75 -2.88
N PRO A 41 40.79 -12.68 -1.85
CA PRO A 41 41.07 -13.29 -0.56
C PRO A 41 40.96 -14.81 -0.64
N SER A 42 42.06 -15.48 -0.32
CA SER A 42 42.18 -16.95 -0.19
C SER A 42 41.60 -17.45 1.15
N PRO A 43 41.16 -18.72 1.22
CA PRO A 43 40.49 -19.30 2.39
C PRO A 43 41.47 -19.53 3.56
N PRO A 44 40.98 -19.56 4.81
CA PRO A 44 41.85 -19.75 5.97
C PRO A 44 42.44 -21.17 6.00
N LYS A 45 43.78 -21.22 6.01
CA LYS A 45 44.60 -22.42 6.18
C LYS A 45 44.47 -22.97 7.61
N ALA A 46 44.57 -24.29 7.67
CA ALA A 46 44.59 -25.14 8.86
C ALA A 46 45.46 -24.60 10.01
N ALA A 47 44.93 -24.77 11.22
CA ALA A 47 45.66 -24.56 12.47
C ALA A 47 46.75 -25.62 12.68
N PRO A 48 47.79 -25.32 13.47
CA PRO A 48 48.99 -26.13 13.61
C PRO A 48 48.78 -27.40 14.43
N GLU A 49 49.58 -28.42 14.10
CA GLU A 49 49.74 -29.67 14.84
C GLU A 49 49.94 -29.45 16.34
N ALA A 50 49.25 -30.28 17.12
CA ALA A 50 49.43 -30.39 18.56
C ALA A 50 50.86 -30.90 18.89
N PRO A 51 51.47 -30.43 20.00
CA PRO A 51 52.74 -30.98 20.48
C PRO A 51 52.56 -32.46 20.89
N PRO A 52 53.62 -33.28 20.81
CA PRO A 52 53.56 -34.67 21.26
C PRO A 52 53.23 -34.70 22.76
N PRO A 53 52.46 -35.71 23.24
CA PRO A 53 52.19 -35.83 24.66
C PRO A 53 53.49 -36.10 25.41
N SER A 54 53.85 -35.17 26.29
CA SER A 54 54.83 -35.34 27.35
C SER A 54 54.38 -36.44 28.32
N ASP A 55 55.28 -37.39 28.55
CA ASP A 55 55.45 -38.19 29.77
C ASP A 55 54.17 -38.60 30.50
N VAL A 56 53.46 -39.56 29.91
CA VAL A 56 52.75 -40.54 30.75
C VAL A 56 53.83 -41.46 31.29
N GLU A 57 54.18 -41.28 32.56
CA GLU A 57 54.87 -42.29 33.35
C GLU A 57 54.27 -43.65 33.03
N THR A 58 55.04 -44.47 32.33
CA THR A 58 54.74 -45.88 32.19
C THR A 58 54.72 -46.46 33.58
N SER A 59 53.55 -46.56 34.20
CA SER A 59 53.32 -47.45 35.32
C SER A 59 53.81 -48.81 34.84
N LYS A 60 54.95 -49.24 35.41
CA LYS A 60 55.61 -50.50 35.11
C LYS A 60 54.53 -51.57 34.98
N ARG A 61 54.32 -52.09 33.76
CA ARG A 61 53.71 -53.41 33.64
C ARG A 61 54.63 -54.32 34.43
N VAL A 62 54.18 -54.75 35.61
CA VAL A 62 54.83 -55.81 36.35
C VAL A 62 54.90 -56.97 35.37
N ARG A 63 56.11 -57.21 34.87
CA ARG A 63 56.43 -58.36 34.05
C ARG A 63 56.18 -59.54 34.97
N ASN A 64 55.12 -60.30 34.69
CA ASN A 64 54.84 -61.51 35.43
C ASN A 64 55.91 -62.53 34.98
N ASP A 65 57.01 -62.59 35.72
CA ASP A 65 58.14 -63.50 35.46
C ASP A 65 57.84 -64.94 35.90
N ASN A 66 56.56 -65.33 35.97
CA ASN A 66 56.19 -66.72 36.10
C ASN A 66 56.21 -67.37 34.71
N PRO A 67 56.91 -68.51 34.51
CA PRO A 67 56.93 -69.19 33.23
C PRO A 67 55.51 -69.54 32.82
N ARG A 68 55.15 -69.25 31.57
CA ARG A 68 53.88 -69.64 30.95
C ARG A 68 53.77 -71.16 30.93
N THR A 69 53.27 -71.75 32.00
CA THR A 69 52.77 -73.12 32.02
C THR A 69 51.33 -73.10 31.51
N THR A 70 51.16 -73.27 30.20
CA THR A 70 49.88 -73.54 29.51
C THR A 70 48.79 -72.46 29.66
N SER A 71 47.92 -72.32 28.66
CA SER A 71 46.89 -71.27 28.57
C SER A 71 45.73 -71.39 29.57
N ALA A 72 45.82 -72.30 30.54
CA ALA A 72 45.05 -72.31 31.77
C ALA A 72 46.04 -72.61 32.89
N GLY A 73 46.11 -71.78 33.94
CA GLY A 73 47.00 -71.95 35.10
C GLY A 73 46.63 -73.17 35.93
N PHE A 74 46.71 -74.36 35.33
CA PHE A 74 46.31 -75.64 35.87
C PHE A 74 47.59 -76.40 36.19
N ASP A 75 47.85 -76.57 37.49
CA ASP A 75 49.04 -77.27 37.97
C ASP A 75 48.66 -78.73 38.30
N PRO A 76 48.92 -79.69 37.39
CA PRO A 76 48.44 -81.07 37.52
C PRO A 76 49.06 -81.79 38.72
N GLU A 77 50.29 -81.42 39.11
CA GLU A 77 50.95 -81.99 40.29
C GLU A 77 50.30 -81.54 41.61
N ALA A 78 49.82 -80.31 41.68
CA ALA A 78 49.09 -79.81 42.85
C ALA A 78 47.75 -80.53 42.99
N LEU A 79 47.11 -80.86 41.87
CA LEU A 79 45.85 -81.59 41.84
C LEU A 79 46.05 -83.07 42.20
N GLU A 80 47.14 -83.69 41.77
CA GLU A 80 47.49 -85.06 42.17
C GLU A 80 47.83 -85.15 43.67
N ARG A 81 48.61 -84.19 44.18
CA ARG A 81 48.88 -84.06 45.63
C ARG A 81 47.60 -83.81 46.43
N GLY A 82 46.70 -82.97 45.94
CA GLY A 82 45.40 -82.72 46.54
C GLY A 82 44.50 -83.95 46.54
N ALA A 83 44.47 -84.71 45.43
CA ALA A 83 43.70 -85.95 45.32
C ALA A 83 44.20 -87.04 46.26
N LYS A 84 45.53 -87.16 46.44
CA LYS A 84 46.13 -88.08 47.41
C LYS A 84 45.79 -87.67 48.85
N ALA A 85 45.92 -86.39 49.20
CA ALA A 85 45.56 -85.88 50.51
C ALA A 85 44.06 -86.07 50.82
N LEU A 86 43.17 -85.87 49.85
CA LEU A 86 41.73 -86.12 50.00
C LEU A 86 41.40 -87.61 50.23
N ARG A 87 42.11 -88.53 49.58
CA ARG A 87 41.97 -89.98 49.81
C ARG A 87 42.40 -90.37 51.22
N GLU A 88 43.49 -89.80 51.71
CA GLU A 88 43.96 -90.04 53.09
C GLU A 88 42.97 -89.46 54.11
N ILE A 89 42.46 -88.23 53.90
CA ILE A 89 41.47 -87.59 54.78
C ILE A 89 40.15 -88.37 54.81
N THR A 90 39.68 -88.87 53.68
CA THR A 90 38.41 -89.65 53.59
C THR A 90 38.48 -91.01 54.28
N SER A 91 39.67 -91.61 54.37
CA SER A 91 39.90 -92.86 55.11
C SER A 91 39.96 -92.68 56.64
N SER A 92 40.05 -91.43 57.13
CA SER A 92 40.13 -91.12 58.57
C SER A 92 38.76 -91.07 59.24
N SER A 93 38.70 -91.39 60.55
CA SER A 93 37.47 -91.32 61.36
C SER A 93 36.90 -89.90 61.53
N HIS A 94 37.63 -88.86 61.15
CA HIS A 94 37.26 -87.45 61.32
C HIS A 94 36.92 -86.71 60.01
N ALA A 95 36.82 -87.43 58.88
CA ALA A 95 36.57 -86.87 57.56
C ALA A 95 35.39 -85.88 57.50
N LYS A 96 34.28 -86.16 58.19
CA LYS A 96 33.10 -85.28 58.23
C LYS A 96 33.39 -83.91 58.86
N LYS A 97 34.17 -83.88 59.95
CA LYS A 97 34.55 -82.62 60.62
C LYS A 97 35.49 -81.78 59.77
N VAL A 98 36.45 -82.44 59.09
CA VAL A 98 37.37 -81.76 58.17
C VAL A 98 36.60 -81.14 57.01
N PHE A 99 35.65 -81.88 56.41
CA PHE A 99 34.81 -81.35 55.33
C PHE A 99 33.98 -80.14 55.75
N GLU A 100 33.37 -80.15 56.94
CA GLU A 100 32.64 -78.99 57.46
C GLU A 100 33.54 -77.77 57.67
N VAL A 101 34.76 -77.94 58.16
CA VAL A 101 35.73 -76.85 58.32
C VAL A 101 36.16 -76.31 56.96
N THR A 102 36.46 -77.18 55.99
CA THR A 102 36.82 -76.77 54.63
C THR A 102 35.66 -76.04 53.94
N LYS A 103 34.42 -76.52 54.12
CA LYS A 103 33.22 -75.85 53.60
C LYS A 103 33.06 -74.45 54.20
N LYS A 104 33.19 -74.30 55.51
CA LYS A 104 33.12 -72.99 56.18
C LYS A 104 34.24 -72.04 55.71
N GLN A 105 35.47 -72.55 55.53
CA GLN A 105 36.58 -71.75 55.02
C GLN A 105 36.33 -71.26 53.58
N GLU A 106 35.77 -72.11 52.72
CA GLU A 106 35.46 -71.73 51.35
C GLU A 106 34.30 -70.72 51.29
N GLU A 107 33.27 -70.87 52.13
CA GLU A 107 32.18 -69.89 52.27
C GLU A 107 32.71 -68.54 52.76
N THR A 108 33.60 -68.50 53.77
CA THR A 108 34.24 -67.24 54.20
C THR A 108 35.08 -66.61 53.11
N ARG A 109 35.80 -67.43 52.33
CA ARG A 109 36.63 -66.95 51.22
C ARG A 109 35.78 -66.36 50.11
N GLN A 110 34.67 -66.99 49.76
CA GLN A 110 33.71 -66.46 48.79
C GLN A 110 33.08 -65.15 49.30
N ALA A 111 32.70 -65.09 50.58
CA ALA A 111 32.19 -63.86 51.20
C ALA A 111 33.22 -62.72 51.11
N GLU A 112 34.49 -62.98 51.44
CA GLU A 112 35.58 -61.99 51.31
C GLU A 112 35.78 -61.51 49.86
N PHE A 113 35.72 -62.42 48.88
CA PHE A 113 35.81 -62.04 47.46
C PHE A 113 34.63 -61.18 47.03
N THR A 114 33.41 -61.51 47.46
CA THR A 114 32.24 -60.71 47.14
C THR A 114 32.28 -59.33 47.80
N ALA A 115 32.75 -59.25 49.05
CA ALA A 115 32.95 -57.99 49.75
C ALA A 115 33.97 -57.10 49.03
N LYS A 116 35.14 -57.64 48.67
CA LYS A 116 36.15 -56.90 47.89
C LYS A 116 35.64 -56.46 46.51
N SER A 117 34.85 -57.30 45.84
CA SER A 117 34.22 -56.94 44.57
C SER A 117 33.22 -55.78 44.73
N ALA A 118 32.43 -55.80 45.81
CA ALA A 118 31.49 -54.73 46.13
C ALA A 118 32.20 -53.41 46.49
N GLU A 119 33.29 -53.47 47.27
CA GLU A 119 34.13 -52.32 47.60
C GLU A 119 34.74 -51.68 46.34
N PHE A 120 35.26 -52.49 45.42
CA PHE A 120 35.82 -51.99 44.17
C PHE A 120 34.75 -51.32 43.29
N LYS A 121 33.53 -51.87 43.23
CA LYS A 121 32.41 -51.25 42.52
C LYS A 121 31.99 -49.92 43.16
N ALA A 122 31.93 -49.86 44.49
CA ALA A 122 31.65 -48.62 45.21
C ALA A 122 32.73 -47.55 44.93
N MET A 123 34.00 -47.94 44.89
CA MET A 123 35.10 -47.05 44.55
C MET A 123 35.01 -46.52 43.11
N GLN A 124 34.64 -47.38 42.14
CA GLN A 124 34.41 -46.96 40.76
C GLN A 124 33.24 -45.97 40.65
N ALA A 125 32.12 -46.26 41.29
CA ALA A 125 30.95 -45.37 41.30
C ALA A 125 31.28 -44.00 41.92
N HIS A 126 32.10 -43.98 42.98
CA HIS A 126 32.57 -42.74 43.58
C HIS A 126 33.44 -41.94 42.60
N ALA A 127 34.39 -42.60 41.93
CA ALA A 127 35.25 -41.96 40.94
C ALA A 127 34.47 -41.40 39.74
N GLU A 128 33.43 -42.09 39.28
CA GLU A 128 32.54 -41.60 38.22
C GLU A 128 31.74 -40.37 38.67
N THR A 129 31.24 -40.38 39.90
CA THR A 129 30.51 -39.25 40.48
C THR A 129 31.41 -38.01 40.59
N GLU A 130 32.66 -38.17 41.01
CA GLU A 130 33.63 -37.07 41.06
C GLU A 130 33.96 -36.52 39.67
N ARG A 131 34.15 -37.39 38.68
CA ARG A 131 34.35 -36.96 37.28
C ARG A 131 33.18 -36.13 36.77
N GLN A 132 31.95 -36.56 37.04
CA GLN A 132 30.75 -35.81 36.65
C GLN A 132 30.66 -34.45 37.33
N LYS A 133 31.03 -34.35 38.62
CA LYS A 133 31.09 -33.07 39.34
C LYS A 133 32.08 -32.10 38.70
N VAL A 134 33.29 -32.57 38.37
CA VAL A 134 34.32 -31.73 37.74
C VAL A 134 33.84 -31.21 36.39
N ILE A 135 33.28 -32.07 35.54
CA ILE A 135 32.73 -31.67 34.23
C ILE A 135 31.62 -30.63 34.39
N TYR A 136 30.72 -30.83 35.35
CA TYR A 136 29.63 -29.88 35.61
C TYR A 136 30.16 -28.52 36.09
N GLU A 137 31.16 -28.50 36.96
CA GLU A 137 31.79 -27.26 37.43
C GLU A 137 32.50 -26.51 36.29
N GLU A 138 33.19 -27.21 35.39
CA GLU A 138 33.81 -26.61 34.21
C GLU A 138 32.77 -26.01 33.27
N GLN A 139 31.68 -26.73 32.98
CA GLN A 139 30.58 -26.21 32.16
C GLN A 139 29.94 -24.96 32.79
N LYS A 140 29.75 -24.97 34.11
CA LYS A 140 29.21 -23.81 34.84
C LYS A 140 30.14 -22.59 34.72
N LYS A 141 31.45 -22.78 34.83
CA LYS A 141 32.46 -21.70 34.66
C LYS A 141 32.45 -21.15 33.24
N LEU A 142 32.42 -22.01 32.22
CA LEU A 142 32.35 -21.60 30.81
C LEU A 142 31.07 -20.81 30.51
N ALA A 143 29.93 -21.29 31.00
CA ALA A 143 28.65 -20.60 30.83
C ALA A 143 28.65 -19.21 31.50
N GLN A 144 29.25 -19.08 32.68
CA GLN A 144 29.41 -17.78 33.36
C GLN A 144 30.30 -16.82 32.56
N GLN A 145 31.43 -17.29 32.02
CA GLN A 145 32.30 -16.47 31.18
C GLN A 145 31.60 -16.02 29.89
N GLN A 146 30.88 -16.92 29.22
CA GLN A 146 30.11 -16.59 28.03
C GLN A 146 29.00 -15.56 28.33
N ALA A 147 28.31 -15.70 29.46
CA ALA A 147 27.31 -14.72 29.90
C ALA A 147 27.92 -13.34 30.15
N GLN A 148 29.10 -13.28 30.76
CA GLN A 148 29.82 -12.02 30.99
C GLN A 148 30.22 -11.36 29.66
N ILE A 149 30.84 -12.10 28.74
CA ILE A 149 31.23 -11.59 27.41
C ILE A 149 29.99 -11.08 26.66
N LYS A 150 28.90 -11.85 26.66
CA LYS A 150 27.64 -11.45 26.01
C LYS A 150 27.07 -10.16 26.63
N SER A 151 27.15 -10.00 27.95
CA SER A 151 26.69 -8.78 28.61
C SER A 151 27.56 -7.56 28.27
N GLN A 152 28.87 -7.74 28.10
CA GLN A 152 29.78 -6.67 27.67
C GLN A 152 29.53 -6.25 26.23
N MET A 153 29.36 -7.22 25.32
CA MET A 153 29.02 -6.96 23.92
C MET A 153 27.69 -6.21 23.79
N ALA A 154 26.66 -6.63 24.53
CA ALA A 154 25.35 -5.96 24.51
C ALA A 154 25.45 -4.48 24.98
N ARG A 155 26.22 -4.21 26.05
CA ARG A 155 26.45 -2.83 26.51
C ARG A 155 27.19 -1.99 25.47
N TYR A 156 28.17 -2.57 24.80
CA TYR A 156 28.93 -1.89 23.75
C TYR A 156 28.05 -1.58 22.53
N GLU A 157 27.20 -2.53 22.12
CA GLU A 157 26.22 -2.33 21.05
C GLU A 157 25.21 -1.23 21.39
N ASP A 158 24.70 -1.19 22.63
CA ASP A 158 23.81 -0.12 23.10
C ASP A 158 24.50 1.26 23.08
N GLU A 159 25.76 1.35 23.49
CA GLU A 159 26.54 2.59 23.41
C GLU A 159 26.74 3.06 21.96
N LEU A 160 27.03 2.12 21.05
CA LEU A 160 27.23 2.41 19.64
C LEU A 160 25.92 2.84 18.96
N ALA A 161 24.80 2.21 19.34
CA ALA A 161 23.46 2.61 18.90
C ALA A 161 23.09 4.02 19.37
N ARG A 162 23.39 4.38 20.62
CA ARG A 162 23.19 5.75 21.13
C ARG A 162 24.03 6.77 20.35
N LYS A 163 25.28 6.47 20.04
CA LYS A 163 26.14 7.33 19.21
C LYS A 163 25.61 7.50 17.79
N ARG A 164 25.13 6.42 17.15
CA ARG A 164 24.49 6.50 15.82
C ARG A 164 23.24 7.36 15.85
N MET A 165 22.38 7.19 16.85
CA MET A 165 21.17 8.00 17.02
C MET A 165 21.50 9.47 17.25
N GLN A 166 22.55 9.80 18.01
CA GLN A 166 23.00 11.18 18.19
C GLN A 166 23.50 11.79 16.87
N ALA A 167 24.33 11.07 16.12
CA ALA A 167 24.82 11.53 14.82
C ALA A 167 23.68 11.72 13.80
N GLU A 168 22.70 10.82 13.76
CA GLU A 168 21.52 10.95 12.90
C GLU A 168 20.67 12.17 13.26
N ASN A 169 20.45 12.41 14.56
CA ASN A 169 19.72 13.59 15.03
C ASN A 169 20.45 14.88 14.68
N GLU A 170 21.78 14.92 14.78
CA GLU A 170 22.60 16.06 14.37
C GLU A 170 22.53 16.29 12.86
N HIS A 171 22.64 15.23 12.07
CA HIS A 171 22.51 15.31 10.62
C HIS A 171 21.09 15.76 10.20
N GLN A 172 20.06 15.35 10.94
CA GLN A 172 18.69 15.79 10.68
C GLN A 172 18.49 17.26 11.02
N ARG A 173 19.09 17.75 12.11
CA ARG A 173 19.10 19.18 12.46
C ARG A 173 19.80 20.01 11.38
N ALA A 174 20.94 19.55 10.87
CA ALA A 174 21.66 20.21 9.77
C ALA A 174 20.80 20.30 8.49
N ARG A 175 20.19 19.19 8.06
CA ARG A 175 19.27 19.19 6.89
C ARG A 175 18.08 20.11 7.09
N ASN A 176 17.48 20.14 8.28
CA ASN A 176 16.36 21.03 8.56
C ASN A 176 16.78 22.50 8.51
N GLN A 177 17.97 22.84 9.01
CA GLN A 177 18.52 24.19 8.89
C GLN A 177 18.78 24.59 7.43
N GLU A 178 19.30 23.68 6.60
CA GLU A 178 19.48 23.93 5.17
C GLU A 178 18.16 24.11 4.42
N LEU A 179 17.13 23.31 4.74
CA LEU A 179 15.81 23.45 4.14
C LEU A 179 15.17 24.80 4.48
N VAL A 180 15.31 25.28 5.73
CA VAL A 180 14.82 26.59 6.13
C VAL A 180 15.56 27.70 5.38
N LYS A 181 16.89 27.62 5.26
CA LYS A 181 17.67 28.58 4.45
C LYS A 181 17.24 28.59 2.99
N MET A 182 17.04 27.43 2.36
CA MET A 182 16.55 27.37 0.98
C MET A 182 15.14 27.95 0.83
N GLN A 183 14.26 27.75 1.82
CA GLN A 183 12.93 28.37 1.84
C GLN A 183 13.03 29.89 1.93
N GLU A 184 13.85 30.41 2.85
CA GLU A 184 14.12 31.84 2.99
C GLU A 184 14.66 32.43 1.69
N GLU A 185 15.68 31.81 1.08
CA GLU A 185 16.22 32.25 -0.20
C GLU A 185 15.19 32.23 -1.33
N SER A 186 14.33 31.19 -1.38
CA SER A 186 13.25 31.12 -2.37
C SER A 186 12.23 32.23 -2.17
N SER A 187 11.91 32.58 -0.92
CA SER A 187 10.97 33.65 -0.58
C SER A 187 11.52 35.02 -0.98
N ILE A 188 12.81 35.25 -0.73
CA ILE A 188 13.51 36.48 -1.14
C ILE A 188 13.52 36.60 -2.67
N ARG A 189 13.82 35.51 -3.40
CA ARG A 189 13.76 35.50 -4.87
C ARG A 189 12.36 35.78 -5.40
N GLN A 190 11.32 35.23 -4.79
CA GLN A 190 9.93 35.48 -5.17
C GLN A 190 9.52 36.94 -4.91
N GLU A 191 9.93 37.52 -3.77
CA GLU A 191 9.67 38.93 -3.48
C GLU A 191 10.39 39.85 -4.46
N GLN A 192 11.64 39.56 -4.81
CA GLN A 192 12.39 40.31 -5.82
C GLN A 192 11.74 40.21 -7.21
N ALA A 193 11.28 39.01 -7.61
CA ALA A 193 10.58 38.82 -8.88
C ALA A 193 9.24 39.58 -8.91
N ARG A 194 8.49 39.61 -7.80
CA ARG A 194 7.26 40.41 -7.69
C ARG A 194 7.55 41.90 -7.85
N ARG A 195 8.55 42.43 -7.14
CA ARG A 195 8.95 43.84 -7.25
C ARG A 195 9.37 44.21 -8.68
N ALA A 196 10.17 43.37 -9.33
CA ALA A 196 10.56 43.58 -10.73
C ALA A 196 9.35 43.55 -11.68
N THR A 197 8.38 42.66 -11.44
CA THR A 197 7.15 42.59 -12.24
C THR A 197 6.26 43.81 -12.03
N GLU A 198 6.11 44.26 -10.78
CA GLU A 198 5.35 45.48 -10.45
C GLU A 198 5.98 46.72 -11.08
N GLU A 199 7.31 46.84 -11.05
CA GLU A 199 8.04 47.93 -11.71
C GLU A 199 7.85 47.91 -13.23
N GLN A 200 7.88 46.73 -13.87
CA GLN A 200 7.61 46.58 -15.30
C GLN A 200 6.17 46.97 -15.66
N ILE A 201 5.18 46.55 -14.87
CA ILE A 201 3.78 46.92 -15.08
C ILE A 201 3.58 48.43 -14.92
N GLN A 202 4.22 49.04 -13.93
CA GLN A 202 4.17 50.49 -13.74
C GLN A 202 4.85 51.24 -14.89
N ALA A 203 5.96 50.72 -15.42
CA ALA A 203 6.63 51.31 -16.58
C ALA A 203 5.75 51.23 -17.84
N GLN A 204 5.11 50.09 -18.09
CA GLN A 204 4.16 49.92 -19.19
C GLN A 204 2.95 50.85 -19.03
N ARG A 205 2.38 50.97 -17.83
CA ARG A 205 1.28 51.91 -17.56
C ARG A 205 1.68 53.34 -17.88
N ARG A 206 2.85 53.80 -17.42
CA ARG A 206 3.39 55.13 -17.73
C ARG A 206 3.58 55.35 -19.23
N GLN A 207 3.99 54.33 -19.98
CA GLN A 207 4.09 54.42 -21.44
C GLN A 207 2.71 54.53 -22.08
N THR A 208 1.76 53.68 -21.70
CA THR A 208 0.39 53.72 -22.25
C THR A 208 -0.33 55.03 -21.91
N GLU A 209 -0.09 55.62 -20.74
CA GLU A 209 -0.64 56.93 -20.36
C GLU A 209 -0.03 58.06 -21.18
N ARG A 210 1.27 58.00 -21.50
CA ARG A 210 1.91 58.98 -22.40
C ARG A 210 1.36 58.90 -23.81
N GLU A 211 1.23 57.69 -24.36
CA GLU A 211 0.65 57.47 -25.69
C GLU A 211 -0.80 57.96 -25.74
N LYS A 212 -1.61 57.65 -24.72
CA LYS A 212 -2.99 58.16 -24.61
C LYS A 212 -3.03 59.68 -24.55
N ALA A 213 -2.16 60.31 -23.76
CA ALA A 213 -2.09 61.77 -23.67
C ALA A 213 -1.68 62.42 -24.99
N GLU A 214 -0.84 61.77 -25.80
CA GLU A 214 -0.48 62.24 -27.15
C GLU A 214 -1.68 62.13 -28.10
N ILE A 215 -2.37 61.00 -28.12
CA ILE A 215 -3.60 60.80 -28.92
C ILE A 215 -4.69 61.78 -28.49
N GLU A 216 -4.87 62.01 -27.19
CA GLU A 216 -5.82 63.00 -26.68
C GLU A 216 -5.46 64.42 -27.14
N ARG A 217 -4.18 64.79 -27.19
CA ARG A 217 -3.75 66.08 -27.73
C ARG A 217 -4.02 66.20 -29.23
N GLU A 218 -3.79 65.15 -29.99
CA GLU A 218 -4.07 65.13 -31.43
C GLU A 218 -5.57 65.19 -31.70
N THR A 219 -6.38 64.43 -30.98
CA THR A 219 -7.84 64.47 -31.09
C THR A 219 -8.41 65.81 -30.66
N ILE A 220 -7.89 66.45 -29.61
CA ILE A 220 -8.28 67.81 -29.22
C ILE A 220 -7.93 68.81 -30.33
N ARG A 221 -6.76 68.69 -30.99
CA ARG A 221 -6.38 69.55 -32.11
C ARG A 221 -7.30 69.37 -33.31
N VAL A 222 -7.56 68.13 -33.73
CA VAL A 222 -8.47 67.82 -34.86
C VAL A 222 -9.89 68.28 -34.55
N ARG A 223 -10.38 68.02 -33.34
CA ARG A 223 -11.71 68.46 -32.89
C ARG A 223 -11.81 69.98 -32.81
N ALA A 224 -10.79 70.68 -32.33
CA ALA A 224 -10.77 72.14 -32.29
C ALA A 224 -10.76 72.76 -33.69
N MET A 225 -10.06 72.16 -34.65
CA MET A 225 -10.11 72.57 -36.06
C MET A 225 -11.49 72.32 -36.68
N ALA A 226 -12.06 71.12 -36.47
CA ALA A 226 -13.39 70.78 -36.96
C ALA A 226 -14.51 71.63 -36.31
N GLU A 227 -14.41 71.94 -35.02
CA GLU A 227 -15.33 72.86 -34.35
C GLU A 227 -15.12 74.32 -34.77
N ALA A 228 -13.90 74.74 -35.10
CA ALA A 228 -13.65 76.07 -35.64
C ALA A 228 -14.25 76.22 -37.06
N GLU A 229 -14.09 75.20 -37.90
CA GLU A 229 -14.73 75.12 -39.22
C GLU A 229 -16.26 75.04 -39.10
N GLY A 230 -16.75 74.22 -38.16
CA GLY A 230 -18.17 74.08 -37.83
C GLY A 230 -18.79 75.38 -37.32
N ARG A 231 -18.12 76.09 -36.39
CA ARG A 231 -18.57 77.40 -35.90
C ARG A 231 -18.49 78.49 -36.97
N ALA A 232 -17.51 78.44 -37.87
CA ALA A 232 -17.47 79.35 -39.02
C ALA A 232 -18.64 79.09 -40.00
N HIS A 233 -19.07 77.84 -40.13
CA HIS A 233 -20.20 77.45 -40.98
C HIS A 233 -21.56 77.71 -40.29
N GLU A 234 -21.66 77.47 -38.99
CA GLU A 234 -22.84 77.74 -38.18
C GLU A 234 -23.04 79.23 -37.95
N ALA A 235 -21.99 80.05 -37.78
CA ALA A 235 -22.13 81.50 -37.69
C ALA A 235 -22.74 82.11 -38.96
N LYS A 236 -22.40 81.55 -40.14
CA LYS A 236 -23.04 81.93 -41.42
C LYS A 236 -24.52 81.54 -41.50
N LEU A 237 -24.91 80.41 -40.88
CA LEU A 237 -26.30 79.92 -40.89
C LEU A 237 -27.15 80.50 -39.74
N ALA A 238 -26.52 80.84 -38.62
CA ALA A 238 -27.16 81.37 -37.42
C ALA A 238 -27.55 82.85 -37.56
N GLU A 239 -26.90 83.61 -38.46
CA GLU A 239 -27.32 84.98 -38.80
C GLU A 239 -28.77 85.01 -39.33
N ASP A 240 -29.20 83.96 -40.05
CA ASP A 240 -30.54 83.85 -40.63
C ASP A 240 -31.61 83.28 -39.66
N VAL A 241 -31.21 82.52 -38.64
CA VAL A 241 -32.13 81.85 -37.70
C VAL A 241 -32.32 82.66 -36.40
N ASN A 242 -31.33 83.46 -35.99
CA ASN A 242 -31.40 84.29 -34.78
C ASN A 242 -32.43 85.45 -34.91
N ARG A 243 -32.87 85.76 -36.13
CA ARG A 243 -33.97 86.70 -36.39
C ARG A 243 -35.36 86.09 -36.09
N ARG A 244 -35.49 84.76 -36.05
CA ARG A 244 -36.77 84.06 -35.86
C ARG A 244 -36.96 83.52 -34.43
N MET A 245 -35.88 83.19 -33.73
CA MET A 245 -35.93 82.59 -32.39
C MET A 245 -36.09 83.60 -31.23
N LEU A 246 -35.96 84.91 -31.49
CA LEU A 246 -36.21 85.97 -30.51
C LEU A 246 -37.69 86.11 -30.13
N VAL A 247 -38.61 85.49 -30.89
CA VAL A 247 -40.06 85.57 -30.65
C VAL A 247 -40.60 84.39 -29.82
N GLU A 248 -39.94 83.23 -29.83
CA GLU A 248 -40.49 82.01 -29.19
C GLU A 248 -39.93 81.70 -27.79
N ARG A 249 -38.85 82.36 -27.35
CA ARG A 249 -38.23 82.14 -26.03
C ARG A 249 -38.85 82.93 -24.86
N ALA A 250 -39.94 83.65 -25.09
CA ALA A 250 -40.58 84.48 -24.07
C ALA A 250 -41.66 83.76 -23.23
N SER A 251 -42.02 82.49 -23.49
CA SER A 251 -43.29 81.98 -22.94
C SER A 251 -43.36 80.58 -22.31
N ALA A 252 -42.32 79.75 -22.22
CA ALA A 252 -42.47 78.54 -21.40
C ALA A 252 -41.14 77.86 -20.99
N GLU A 253 -41.17 77.31 -19.77
CA GLU A 253 -40.30 76.20 -19.29
C GLU A 253 -39.04 76.55 -18.49
N ARG A 254 -39.22 77.31 -17.39
CA ARG A 254 -38.22 77.44 -16.32
C ARG A 254 -38.57 76.79 -14.98
N GLU A 255 -39.59 75.93 -14.88
CA GLU A 255 -40.05 75.45 -13.56
C GLU A 255 -40.18 73.93 -13.35
N LYS A 256 -39.78 73.08 -14.30
CA LYS A 256 -40.04 71.62 -14.17
C LYS A 256 -38.89 70.74 -13.67
N TRP A 257 -37.69 71.26 -13.40
CA TRP A 257 -36.52 70.43 -13.09
C TRP A 257 -35.87 70.64 -11.72
N VAL A 258 -36.45 71.48 -10.85
CA VAL A 258 -35.91 71.73 -9.50
C VAL A 258 -36.72 71.04 -8.38
N ALA A 259 -37.89 70.48 -8.69
CA ALA A 259 -38.74 69.81 -7.69
C ALA A 259 -38.51 68.28 -7.54
N ALA A 260 -37.64 67.67 -8.35
CA ALA A 260 -37.53 66.20 -8.44
C ALA A 260 -36.35 65.57 -7.64
N ILE A 261 -35.55 66.36 -6.91
CA ILE A 261 -34.27 65.87 -6.34
C ILE A 261 -34.27 65.77 -4.80
N ASN A 262 -35.27 66.29 -4.07
CA ASN A 262 -35.24 66.34 -2.60
C ASN A 262 -36.17 65.36 -1.87
N THR A 263 -36.64 64.27 -2.49
CA THR A 263 -37.61 63.36 -1.84
C THR A 263 -37.24 61.87 -1.89
N THR A 264 -35.95 61.53 -1.94
CA THR A 264 -35.51 60.12 -1.99
C THR A 264 -34.37 59.75 -1.04
N PHE A 265 -34.30 60.32 0.18
CA PHE A 265 -33.25 59.92 1.14
C PHE A 265 -33.61 59.90 2.64
N ASP A 266 -34.87 59.71 3.04
CA ASP A 266 -35.25 59.79 4.48
C ASP A 266 -35.80 58.52 5.16
N HIS A 267 -35.71 57.32 4.58
CA HIS A 267 -36.29 56.11 5.23
C HIS A 267 -35.35 54.92 5.51
N ILE A 268 -34.03 55.08 5.44
CA ILE A 268 -33.08 53.96 5.73
C ILE A 268 -32.08 54.28 6.87
N GLY A 269 -32.18 55.43 7.54
CA GLY A 269 -31.17 55.89 8.51
C GLY A 269 -31.46 55.69 10.01
N GLY A 270 -32.67 55.29 10.41
CA GLY A 270 -33.12 55.40 11.81
C GLY A 270 -32.68 54.28 12.77
N GLY A 271 -32.46 53.06 12.28
CA GLY A 271 -32.20 51.90 13.15
C GLY A 271 -30.74 51.72 13.60
N LEU A 272 -29.78 52.15 12.78
CA LEU A 272 -28.35 51.93 13.06
C LEU A 272 -27.78 52.96 14.05
N ARG A 273 -28.27 54.20 14.03
CA ARG A 273 -27.77 55.28 14.92
C ARG A 273 -28.16 55.10 16.39
N ALA A 274 -29.28 54.42 16.67
CA ALA A 274 -29.73 54.14 18.04
C ALA A 274 -28.87 53.05 18.74
N ILE A 275 -28.20 52.19 17.99
CA ILE A 275 -27.29 51.15 18.52
C ILE A 275 -25.87 51.69 18.70
N LEU A 276 -25.50 52.72 17.93
CA LEU A 276 -24.18 53.38 18.02
C LEU A 276 -24.08 54.43 19.13
N THR A 277 -25.20 54.91 19.69
CA THR A 277 -25.22 55.97 20.71
C THR A 277 -25.36 55.47 22.16
N ASP A 278 -25.77 54.21 22.36
CA ASP A 278 -26.02 53.62 23.69
C ASP A 278 -24.91 52.60 24.03
N GLN A 279 -23.97 53.00 24.90
CA GLN A 279 -22.79 52.19 25.25
C GLN A 279 -23.15 50.81 25.83
N ASN A 280 -24.27 50.72 26.57
CA ASN A 280 -24.70 49.45 27.16
C ASN A 280 -25.24 48.47 26.11
N LYS A 281 -25.98 48.97 25.11
CA LYS A 281 -26.50 48.14 24.01
C LYS A 281 -25.40 47.74 23.03
N LEU A 282 -24.40 48.61 22.83
CA LEU A 282 -23.24 48.29 22.01
C LEU A 282 -22.38 47.20 22.64
N VAL A 283 -22.14 47.24 23.95
CA VAL A 283 -21.42 46.16 24.67
C VAL A 283 -22.16 44.83 24.59
N VAL A 284 -23.49 44.82 24.72
CA VAL A 284 -24.29 43.59 24.57
C VAL A 284 -24.27 43.08 23.12
N ALA A 285 -24.35 43.97 22.13
CA ALA A 285 -24.27 43.59 20.72
C ALA A 285 -22.88 43.02 20.35
N VAL A 286 -21.81 43.71 20.73
CA VAL A 286 -20.43 43.26 20.50
C VAL A 286 -20.16 41.99 21.30
N GLY A 287 -20.59 41.90 22.55
CA GLY A 287 -20.49 40.70 23.39
C GLY A 287 -21.25 39.51 22.79
N GLY A 288 -22.44 39.73 22.27
CA GLY A 288 -23.26 38.71 21.59
C GLY A 288 -22.61 38.21 20.30
N VAL A 289 -22.11 39.11 19.45
CA VAL A 289 -21.40 38.74 18.20
C VAL A 289 -20.09 38.00 18.51
N THR A 290 -19.36 38.44 19.53
CA THR A 290 -18.08 37.80 19.93
C THR A 290 -18.31 36.43 20.56
N ALA A 291 -19.36 36.27 21.38
CA ALA A 291 -19.75 34.98 21.94
C ALA A 291 -20.25 33.99 20.87
N LEU A 292 -21.00 34.47 19.86
CA LEU A 292 -21.39 33.67 18.70
C LEU A 292 -20.17 33.26 17.88
N ALA A 293 -19.25 34.18 17.60
CA ALA A 293 -18.02 33.89 16.87
C ALA A 293 -17.14 32.88 17.63
N ALA A 294 -16.99 33.05 18.95
CA ALA A 294 -16.25 32.12 19.80
C ALA A 294 -16.94 30.74 19.90
N GLY A 295 -18.27 30.70 20.00
CA GLY A 295 -19.05 29.46 20.00
C GLY A 295 -18.95 28.70 18.67
N ILE A 296 -18.99 29.40 17.53
CA ILE A 296 -18.82 28.81 16.20
C ILE A 296 -17.37 28.32 16.01
N TYR A 297 -16.38 29.08 16.48
CA TYR A 297 -14.97 28.71 16.35
C TYR A 297 -14.60 27.49 17.21
N THR A 298 -15.05 27.47 18.47
CA THR A 298 -14.78 26.36 19.40
C THR A 298 -15.48 25.06 18.97
N THR A 299 -16.71 25.14 18.46
CA THR A 299 -17.42 23.97 17.92
C THR A 299 -16.81 23.46 16.61
N ARG A 300 -16.37 24.36 15.72
CA ARG A 300 -15.72 23.97 14.46
C ARG A 300 -14.37 23.27 14.70
N GLU A 301 -13.53 23.79 15.58
CA GLU A 301 -12.21 23.19 15.83
C GLU A 301 -12.25 22.02 16.82
N GLY A 302 -13.17 22.04 17.79
CA GLY A 302 -13.47 20.88 18.63
C GLY A 302 -13.98 19.69 17.81
N ALA A 303 -14.86 19.94 16.84
CA ALA A 303 -15.35 18.90 15.93
C ALA A 303 -14.24 18.31 15.06
N LYS A 304 -13.31 19.12 14.51
CA LYS A 304 -12.21 18.60 13.68
C LYS A 304 -11.28 17.65 14.44
N VAL A 305 -10.95 17.95 15.70
CA VAL A 305 -10.05 17.12 16.51
C VAL A 305 -10.73 15.79 16.87
N ILE A 306 -12.01 15.84 17.27
CA ILE A 306 -12.81 14.65 17.56
C ILE A 306 -13.01 13.81 16.28
N TRP A 307 -13.23 14.45 15.13
CA TRP A 307 -13.45 13.79 13.85
C TRP A 307 -12.20 13.02 13.37
N SER A 308 -11.00 13.59 13.54
CA SER A 308 -9.73 12.94 13.21
C SER A 308 -9.48 11.67 14.05
N TYR A 309 -9.89 11.67 15.31
CA TYR A 309 -9.75 10.50 16.19
C TYR A 309 -10.76 9.39 15.87
N VAL A 310 -11.99 9.78 15.50
CA VAL A 310 -13.06 8.86 15.09
C VAL A 310 -12.72 8.18 13.75
N ASP A 311 -12.17 8.92 12.78
CA ASP A 311 -11.74 8.37 11.49
C ASP A 311 -10.68 7.28 11.65
N ARG A 312 -9.81 7.37 12.65
CA ARG A 312 -8.78 6.36 12.93
C ARG A 312 -9.33 5.07 13.52
N ILE A 313 -10.49 5.12 14.18
CA ILE A 313 -11.10 3.97 14.88
C ILE A 313 -12.22 3.33 14.03
N LEU A 314 -12.92 4.13 13.23
CA LEU A 314 -14.11 3.72 12.47
C LEU A 314 -13.95 3.81 10.94
N GLY A 315 -12.84 4.37 10.45
CA GLY A 315 -12.55 4.51 9.02
C GLY A 315 -12.04 3.22 8.36
N GLN A 316 -12.18 3.18 7.04
CA GLN A 316 -11.64 2.12 6.18
C GLN A 316 -10.10 2.05 6.30
N PRO A 317 -9.52 0.85 6.51
CA PRO A 317 -8.07 0.66 6.53
C PRO A 317 -7.38 1.21 5.28
N SER A 318 -6.18 1.79 5.45
CA SER A 318 -5.41 2.42 4.36
C SER A 318 -4.98 1.47 3.24
N LEU A 319 -5.03 0.15 3.47
CA LEU A 319 -4.73 -0.88 2.47
C LEU A 319 -5.88 -1.15 1.49
N ILE A 320 -7.10 -0.69 1.79
CA ILE A 320 -8.27 -0.98 0.97
C ILE A 320 -8.44 0.12 -0.07
N ARG A 321 -8.27 -0.22 -1.34
CA ARG A 321 -8.53 0.69 -2.48
C ARG A 321 -10.01 0.94 -2.70
N GLU A 322 -10.82 -0.10 -2.59
CA GLU A 322 -12.26 -0.03 -2.81
C GLU A 322 -13.00 -0.92 -1.82
N SER A 323 -14.17 -0.49 -1.36
CA SER A 323 -15.00 -1.35 -0.53
C SER A 323 -16.48 -1.08 -0.77
N SER A 324 -17.33 -2.11 -0.70
CA SER A 324 -18.79 -1.95 -0.71
C SER A 324 -19.33 -1.40 0.62
N ARG A 325 -18.48 -1.33 1.65
CA ARG A 325 -18.79 -0.75 2.95
C ARG A 325 -18.58 0.76 2.83
N GLY A 326 -19.59 1.54 3.17
CA GLY A 326 -19.43 3.00 3.24
C GLY A 326 -18.25 3.36 4.13
N LYS A 327 -17.47 4.37 3.74
CA LYS A 327 -16.25 4.83 4.43
C LYS A 327 -16.47 5.10 5.93
N TYR A 328 -17.73 5.34 6.31
CA TYR A 328 -18.20 5.48 7.68
C TYR A 328 -19.43 4.60 7.97
N PRO A 329 -19.49 3.93 9.14
CA PRO A 329 -20.61 3.04 9.53
C PRO A 329 -21.98 3.74 9.54
N TRP A 330 -22.00 5.07 9.65
CA TRP A 330 -23.20 5.88 9.81
C TRP A 330 -23.73 6.44 8.48
N SER A 331 -22.98 6.27 7.38
CA SER A 331 -23.38 6.72 6.04
C SER A 331 -24.70 6.08 5.56
N GLY A 332 -25.04 4.88 6.06
CA GLY A 332 -26.33 4.22 5.81
C GLY A 332 -27.49 4.69 6.70
N LEU A 333 -27.22 5.34 7.84
CA LEU A 333 -28.25 5.77 8.80
C LEU A 333 -28.89 7.11 8.41
N PHE A 334 -28.14 8.02 7.78
CA PHE A 334 -28.68 9.30 7.32
C PHE A 334 -29.52 9.18 6.04
N SER A 335 -29.32 8.13 5.22
CA SER A 335 -30.12 7.91 4.00
C SER A 335 -31.50 7.31 4.25
N HIS A 336 -31.69 6.56 5.36
CA HIS A 336 -33.00 5.98 5.73
C HIS A 336 -33.98 6.95 6.39
N ARG A 337 -33.53 8.08 6.96
CA ARG A 337 -34.43 9.12 7.51
C ARG A 337 -34.77 10.22 6.51
N MET A 338 -33.98 10.42 5.46
CA MET A 338 -34.24 11.44 4.44
C MET A 338 -35.12 10.90 3.29
N SER A 339 -35.18 9.57 3.11
CA SER A 339 -36.00 8.92 2.07
C SER A 339 -37.48 8.73 2.43
N THR A 340 -37.86 8.94 3.68
CA THR A 340 -39.27 8.92 4.14
C THR A 340 -39.96 10.29 4.05
N LEU A 341 -39.23 11.38 3.80
CA LEU A 341 -39.80 12.72 3.58
C LEU A 341 -39.84 13.17 2.12
N LEU A 342 -39.23 12.40 1.21
CA LEU A 342 -39.16 12.70 -0.24
C LEU A 342 -39.84 11.64 -1.11
N ARG A 343 -40.83 10.91 -0.55
CA ARG A 343 -41.62 9.90 -1.28
C ARG A 343 -43.03 10.41 -1.61
N GLY A 344 -43.09 11.56 -2.27
CA GLY A 344 -44.16 11.90 -3.18
C GLY A 344 -43.58 11.87 -4.59
N THR A 345 -44.08 10.96 -5.43
CA THR A 345 -43.88 10.93 -6.90
C THR A 345 -42.43 10.91 -7.41
N GLU A 346 -41.94 9.71 -7.73
CA GLU A 346 -41.36 9.41 -9.06
C GLU A 346 -40.97 7.92 -9.14
N LYS A 347 -41.78 7.18 -9.89
CA LYS A 347 -41.53 5.78 -10.25
C LYS A 347 -40.70 5.78 -11.53
N GLY A 348 -39.44 6.18 -11.42
CA GLY A 348 -38.46 6.08 -12.50
C GLY A 348 -37.93 4.66 -12.60
N SER A 349 -38.46 3.90 -13.55
CA SER A 349 -38.04 2.54 -13.89
C SER A 349 -36.54 2.49 -14.24
N SER A 350 -35.71 2.04 -13.30
CA SER A 350 -34.39 1.51 -13.62
C SER A 350 -34.62 0.23 -14.43
N LEU A 351 -34.33 0.28 -15.73
CA LEU A 351 -34.27 -0.87 -16.62
C LEU A 351 -33.36 -1.95 -16.01
N THR A 352 -33.99 -2.88 -15.31
CA THR A 352 -33.45 -4.19 -14.97
C THR A 352 -33.71 -5.09 -16.15
N ASN A 353 -32.68 -5.33 -16.94
CA ASN A 353 -32.60 -6.45 -17.89
C ASN A 353 -31.14 -6.92 -17.83
N GLY A 354 -30.74 -8.13 -17.44
CA GLY A 354 -31.43 -9.30 -16.96
C GLY A 354 -30.52 -10.11 -16.03
N LYS A 355 -30.86 -11.37 -15.80
CA LYS A 355 -30.24 -12.36 -14.90
C LYS A 355 -28.78 -12.76 -15.24
N GLY A 356 -27.91 -11.82 -15.63
CA GLY A 356 -26.53 -12.07 -16.06
C GLY A 356 -25.46 -11.67 -15.03
N PHE A 357 -24.22 -12.10 -15.27
CA PHE A 357 -23.01 -11.75 -14.50
C PHE A 357 -22.55 -10.30 -14.76
N GLY A 358 -23.44 -9.31 -14.58
CA GLY A 358 -23.13 -7.88 -14.84
C GLY A 358 -22.52 -7.61 -16.23
N ASP A 359 -21.73 -6.54 -16.34
CA ASP A 359 -20.93 -6.17 -17.54
C ASP A 359 -19.71 -7.11 -17.77
N VAL A 360 -19.64 -8.27 -17.09
CA VAL A 360 -18.47 -9.15 -17.12
C VAL A 360 -18.74 -10.34 -18.05
N ILE A 361 -18.02 -10.38 -19.15
CA ILE A 361 -18.08 -11.48 -20.12
C ILE A 361 -16.92 -12.43 -19.83
N LEU A 362 -17.25 -13.68 -19.49
CA LEU A 362 -16.30 -14.75 -19.19
C LEU A 362 -16.63 -15.97 -20.05
N HIS A 363 -15.67 -16.91 -20.14
CA HIS A 363 -15.92 -18.20 -20.76
C HIS A 363 -17.09 -18.92 -20.04
N PRO A 364 -18.02 -19.59 -20.75
CA PRO A 364 -19.23 -20.17 -20.16
C PRO A 364 -18.98 -21.13 -19.01
N SER A 365 -17.92 -21.95 -19.08
CA SER A 365 -17.56 -22.87 -18.00
C SER A 365 -17.14 -22.13 -16.73
N LEU A 366 -16.32 -21.09 -16.87
CA LEU A 366 -15.86 -20.26 -15.77
C LEU A 366 -17.03 -19.48 -15.17
N GLN A 367 -17.87 -18.87 -16.01
CA GLN A 367 -19.07 -18.16 -15.54
C GLN A 367 -19.96 -19.08 -14.70
N LYS A 368 -20.25 -20.29 -15.19
CA LYS A 368 -21.05 -21.29 -14.45
C LYS A 368 -20.39 -21.68 -13.13
N ARG A 369 -19.06 -21.87 -13.11
CA ARG A 369 -18.32 -22.18 -11.88
C ARG A 369 -18.40 -21.04 -10.86
N ILE A 370 -18.24 -19.79 -11.28
CA ILE A 370 -18.35 -18.64 -10.37
C ILE A 370 -19.79 -18.48 -9.87
N GLU A 371 -20.81 -18.75 -10.68
CA GLU A 371 -22.21 -18.76 -10.23
C GLU A 371 -22.50 -19.85 -9.20
N GLN A 372 -21.94 -21.04 -9.40
CA GLN A 372 -22.02 -22.13 -8.42
C GLN A 372 -21.32 -21.75 -7.11
N LEU A 373 -20.12 -21.16 -7.19
CA LEU A 373 -19.40 -20.67 -6.02
C LEU A 373 -20.16 -19.56 -5.32
N ALA A 374 -20.73 -18.60 -6.04
CA ALA A 374 -21.53 -17.52 -5.45
C ALA A 374 -22.72 -18.08 -4.66
N SER A 375 -23.42 -19.05 -5.27
CA SER A 375 -24.56 -19.71 -4.66
C SER A 375 -24.14 -20.54 -3.45
N ALA A 376 -23.02 -21.26 -3.55
CA ALA A 376 -22.44 -22.02 -2.45
C ALA A 376 -22.05 -21.09 -1.29
N THR A 377 -21.35 -19.99 -1.56
CA THR A 377 -20.97 -18.99 -0.55
C THR A 377 -22.20 -18.35 0.11
N ALA A 378 -23.24 -18.03 -0.65
CA ALA A 378 -24.50 -17.52 -0.12
C ALA A 378 -25.18 -18.54 0.83
N ASN A 379 -25.20 -19.81 0.43
CA ASN A 379 -25.76 -20.89 1.24
C ASN A 379 -24.89 -21.19 2.47
N THR A 380 -23.57 -21.18 2.36
CA THR A 380 -22.64 -21.36 3.48
C THR A 380 -22.90 -20.31 4.55
N LYS A 381 -23.12 -19.05 4.13
CA LYS A 381 -23.50 -17.96 5.03
C LYS A 381 -24.82 -18.23 5.74
N SER A 382 -25.86 -18.68 5.03
CA SER A 382 -27.15 -18.98 5.66
C SER A 382 -27.08 -20.13 6.68
N HIS A 383 -26.16 -21.08 6.46
CA HIS A 383 -25.93 -22.24 7.33
C HIS A 383 -24.79 -22.06 8.35
N GLN A 384 -24.18 -20.87 8.44
CA GLN A 384 -23.06 -20.54 9.33
C GLN A 384 -21.86 -21.52 9.24
N ALA A 385 -21.65 -22.10 8.06
CA ALA A 385 -20.48 -22.92 7.76
C ALA A 385 -19.26 -22.03 7.49
N PRO A 386 -18.02 -22.54 7.66
CA PRO A 386 -16.81 -21.82 7.29
C PRO A 386 -16.77 -21.54 5.79
N PHE A 387 -16.29 -20.36 5.42
CA PHE A 387 -16.09 -19.97 4.03
C PHE A 387 -14.91 -20.70 3.40
N ARG A 388 -14.88 -20.71 2.07
CA ARG A 388 -13.78 -21.27 1.27
C ARG A 388 -12.95 -20.15 0.68
N ASN A 389 -11.63 -20.28 0.76
CA ASN A 389 -10.69 -19.36 0.14
C ASN A 389 -10.50 -19.71 -1.34
N MET A 390 -10.31 -18.68 -2.17
CA MET A 390 -10.26 -18.83 -3.62
C MET A 390 -8.98 -18.21 -4.19
N LEU A 391 -8.38 -18.85 -5.20
CA LEU A 391 -7.28 -18.33 -5.99
C LEU A 391 -7.70 -18.13 -7.44
N PHE A 392 -7.57 -16.92 -7.94
CA PHE A 392 -7.85 -16.52 -9.31
C PHE A 392 -6.51 -16.35 -10.03
N TYR A 393 -6.23 -17.20 -11.01
CA TYR A 393 -4.98 -17.10 -11.78
C TYR A 393 -5.25 -16.97 -13.27
N GLY A 394 -4.28 -16.42 -13.99
CA GLY A 394 -4.32 -16.28 -15.44
C GLY A 394 -3.71 -14.96 -15.90
N PRO A 395 -3.65 -14.71 -17.22
CA PRO A 395 -3.05 -13.50 -17.78
C PRO A 395 -3.65 -12.20 -17.23
N PRO A 396 -2.88 -11.09 -17.24
CA PRO A 396 -3.39 -9.81 -16.78
C PRO A 396 -4.48 -9.28 -17.73
N GLY A 397 -5.52 -8.64 -17.15
CA GLY A 397 -6.59 -8.03 -17.97
C GLY A 397 -7.69 -9.00 -18.44
N THR A 398 -7.78 -10.20 -17.88
CA THR A 398 -8.86 -11.18 -18.12
C THR A 398 -10.09 -11.00 -17.21
N GLY A 399 -10.12 -9.93 -16.39
CA GLY A 399 -11.29 -9.59 -15.58
C GLY A 399 -11.37 -10.22 -14.19
N LYS A 400 -10.27 -10.77 -13.65
CA LYS A 400 -10.18 -11.36 -12.30
C LYS A 400 -10.83 -10.48 -11.21
N THR A 401 -10.43 -9.21 -11.14
CA THR A 401 -10.93 -8.23 -10.16
C THR A 401 -12.43 -7.93 -10.32
N MET A 402 -12.91 -7.84 -11.57
CA MET A 402 -14.33 -7.62 -11.86
C MET A 402 -15.17 -8.84 -11.49
N ALA A 403 -14.67 -10.04 -11.79
CA ALA A 403 -15.33 -11.30 -11.44
C ALA A 403 -15.45 -11.47 -9.91
N ALA A 404 -14.43 -11.09 -9.14
CA ALA A 404 -14.49 -11.10 -7.67
C ALA A 404 -15.57 -10.16 -7.12
N ARG A 405 -15.71 -8.99 -7.72
CA ARG A 405 -16.74 -8.01 -7.33
C ARG A 405 -18.14 -8.54 -7.59
N GLU A 406 -18.37 -9.14 -8.75
CA GLU A 406 -19.65 -9.76 -9.09
C GLU A 406 -19.93 -11.01 -8.24
N LEU A 407 -18.91 -11.82 -7.94
CA LEU A 407 -19.01 -12.94 -6.99
C LEU A 407 -19.48 -12.46 -5.62
N ALA A 408 -18.86 -11.41 -5.05
CA ALA A 408 -19.26 -10.85 -3.76
C ALA A 408 -20.71 -10.35 -3.77
N LYS A 409 -21.09 -9.64 -4.85
CA LYS A 409 -22.43 -9.10 -5.06
C LYS A 409 -23.48 -10.20 -5.14
N LYS A 410 -23.25 -11.26 -5.95
CA LYS A 410 -24.15 -12.41 -6.07
C LYS A 410 -24.23 -13.23 -4.79
N SER A 411 -23.12 -13.32 -4.03
CA SER A 411 -23.07 -14.03 -2.75
C SER A 411 -23.72 -13.26 -1.60
N GLY A 412 -24.06 -11.97 -1.79
CA GLY A 412 -24.60 -11.11 -0.75
C GLY A 412 -23.59 -10.78 0.36
N LEU A 413 -22.30 -10.84 0.06
CA LEU A 413 -21.20 -10.44 0.96
C LEU A 413 -20.83 -8.98 0.72
N ASP A 414 -20.23 -8.35 1.73
CA ASP A 414 -19.50 -7.11 1.51
C ASP A 414 -18.21 -7.39 0.71
N TYR A 415 -17.69 -6.40 0.00
CA TYR A 415 -16.47 -6.49 -0.82
C TYR A 415 -15.41 -5.53 -0.30
N ALA A 416 -14.15 -5.96 -0.29
CA ALA A 416 -12.99 -5.10 -0.10
C ALA A 416 -11.87 -5.50 -1.08
N LEU A 417 -11.26 -4.52 -1.72
CA LEU A 417 -10.14 -4.66 -2.65
C LEU A 417 -8.86 -4.14 -2.00
N MET A 418 -7.84 -4.98 -1.93
CA MET A 418 -6.45 -4.63 -1.60
C MET A 418 -5.56 -5.01 -2.79
N THR A 419 -4.47 -4.29 -3.02
CA THR A 419 -3.44 -4.68 -3.99
C THR A 419 -2.18 -5.09 -3.26
N GLY A 420 -1.56 -6.21 -3.63
CA GLY A 420 -0.34 -6.71 -3.01
C GLY A 420 0.85 -5.75 -3.15
N GLY A 421 0.92 -5.00 -4.26
CA GLY A 421 1.92 -3.95 -4.46
C GLY A 421 1.91 -2.85 -3.40
N ASP A 422 0.79 -2.61 -2.71
CA ASP A 422 0.71 -1.59 -1.65
C ASP A 422 1.32 -2.07 -0.32
N VAL A 423 1.62 -3.36 -0.19
CA VAL A 423 2.15 -3.96 1.04
C VAL A 423 3.65 -3.69 1.19
N ALA A 424 4.42 -3.76 0.09
CA ALA A 424 5.87 -3.58 0.13
C ALA A 424 6.30 -2.17 0.61
N PRO A 425 5.69 -1.05 0.16
CA PRO A 425 6.05 0.30 0.64
C PRO A 425 5.80 0.53 2.14
N LEU A 426 4.97 -0.27 2.80
CA LEU A 426 4.66 -0.13 4.22
C LEU A 426 5.80 -0.60 5.13
N GLY A 427 6.75 -1.39 4.63
CA GLY A 427 7.87 -1.91 5.41
C GLY A 427 7.41 -2.67 6.66
N SER A 428 7.94 -2.29 7.82
CA SER A 428 7.56 -2.90 9.12
C SER A 428 6.12 -2.64 9.54
N GLN A 429 5.46 -1.60 9.01
CA GLN A 429 4.06 -1.30 9.33
C GLN A 429 3.08 -2.25 8.63
N ALA A 430 3.51 -3.00 7.61
CA ALA A 430 2.68 -3.90 6.84
C ALA A 430 1.95 -4.91 7.74
N VAL A 431 2.65 -5.49 8.72
CA VAL A 431 2.11 -6.46 9.69
C VAL A 431 0.92 -5.86 10.44
N THR A 432 1.11 -4.71 11.08
CA THR A 432 0.07 -4.02 11.85
C THR A 432 -1.14 -3.67 10.97
N LYS A 433 -0.91 -3.22 9.74
CA LYS A 433 -1.98 -2.85 8.79
C LYS A 433 -2.77 -4.07 8.33
N ILE A 434 -2.12 -5.20 8.08
CA ILE A 434 -2.79 -6.47 7.76
C ILE A 434 -3.65 -6.91 8.94
N HIS A 435 -3.14 -6.87 10.17
CA HIS A 435 -3.96 -7.22 11.34
C HIS A 435 -5.20 -6.32 11.47
N GLN A 436 -5.04 -5.00 11.31
CA GLN A 436 -6.14 -4.03 11.33
C GLN A 436 -7.18 -4.28 10.23
N LEU A 437 -6.72 -4.65 9.03
CA LEU A 437 -7.58 -4.99 7.90
C LEU A 437 -8.48 -6.19 8.23
N PHE A 438 -7.90 -7.27 8.76
CA PHE A 438 -8.66 -8.46 9.15
C PHE A 438 -9.62 -8.19 10.31
N ASP A 439 -9.22 -7.39 11.30
CA ASP A 439 -10.12 -7.03 12.41
C ASP A 439 -11.28 -6.14 11.94
N TRP A 440 -11.04 -5.23 10.98
CA TRP A 440 -12.09 -4.46 10.33
C TRP A 440 -13.02 -5.34 9.48
N ALA A 441 -12.45 -6.33 8.78
CA ALA A 441 -13.20 -7.28 7.97
C ALA A 441 -14.17 -8.13 8.80
N LYS A 442 -13.71 -8.67 9.94
CA LYS A 442 -14.53 -9.42 10.90
C LYS A 442 -15.71 -8.63 11.45
N LYS A 443 -15.64 -7.29 11.49
CA LYS A 443 -16.75 -6.44 11.92
C LYS A 443 -17.89 -6.36 10.88
N SER A 444 -17.82 -7.02 9.72
CA SER A 444 -18.93 -7.04 8.77
C SER A 444 -20.07 -7.92 9.29
N ARG A 445 -21.30 -7.39 9.31
CA ARG A 445 -22.49 -8.19 9.62
C ARG A 445 -22.90 -9.12 8.47
N LYS A 446 -22.49 -8.80 7.24
CA LYS A 446 -22.84 -9.58 6.05
C LYS A 446 -21.78 -10.63 5.71
N GLY A 447 -20.66 -10.66 6.43
CA GLY A 447 -19.44 -11.30 5.96
C GLY A 447 -18.78 -10.49 4.84
N LEU A 448 -17.46 -10.60 4.71
CA LEU A 448 -16.65 -9.83 3.77
C LEU A 448 -15.87 -10.76 2.83
N LEU A 449 -15.98 -10.52 1.53
CA LEU A 449 -15.02 -11.00 0.55
C LEU A 449 -13.86 -10.02 0.46
N LEU A 450 -12.70 -10.44 0.99
CA LEU A 450 -11.44 -9.72 0.89
C LEU A 450 -10.71 -10.18 -0.37
N PHE A 451 -10.70 -9.34 -1.39
CA PHE A 451 -9.99 -9.58 -2.64
C PHE A 451 -8.61 -8.93 -2.60
N ILE A 452 -7.57 -9.72 -2.83
CA ILE A 452 -6.17 -9.27 -2.90
C ILE A 452 -5.69 -9.44 -4.34
N ASP A 453 -5.59 -8.33 -5.06
CA ASP A 453 -5.04 -8.30 -6.42
C ASP A 453 -3.51 -8.27 -6.37
N GLU A 454 -2.85 -8.79 -7.41
CA GLU A 454 -1.37 -8.89 -7.47
C GLU A 454 -0.76 -9.50 -6.19
N ALA A 455 -1.38 -10.59 -5.72
CA ALA A 455 -0.98 -11.23 -4.47
C ALA A 455 0.46 -11.79 -4.54
N ASP A 456 0.94 -12.11 -5.75
CA ASP A 456 2.32 -12.46 -6.06
C ASP A 456 3.34 -11.38 -5.64
N ALA A 457 2.94 -10.11 -5.49
CA ALA A 457 3.85 -9.04 -5.07
C ALA A 457 4.45 -9.23 -3.66
N PHE A 458 3.78 -9.97 -2.76
CA PHE A 458 4.27 -10.23 -1.40
C PHE A 458 4.06 -11.66 -0.90
N LEU A 459 3.36 -12.52 -1.67
CA LEU A 459 3.17 -13.93 -1.36
C LEU A 459 4.13 -14.87 -2.12
N CYS A 460 5.28 -14.36 -2.58
CA CYS A 460 6.31 -15.18 -3.22
C CYS A 460 6.96 -16.17 -2.26
N GLU A 461 7.47 -17.29 -2.79
CA GLU A 461 8.24 -18.28 -2.02
C GLU A 461 9.38 -17.68 -1.19
N ARG A 462 9.50 -18.13 0.06
CA ARG A 462 10.48 -17.65 1.06
C ARG A 462 11.95 -17.81 0.65
N ASN A 463 12.24 -18.79 -0.20
CA ASN A 463 13.59 -19.23 -0.57
C ASN A 463 14.18 -18.51 -1.80
N LYS A 464 13.41 -17.67 -2.51
CA LYS A 464 14.02 -16.80 -3.52
C LYS A 464 14.84 -15.74 -2.81
N THR A 465 16.13 -15.65 -3.15
CA THR A 465 17.19 -14.80 -2.55
C THR A 465 16.87 -13.30 -2.48
N TYR A 466 15.73 -12.85 -3.03
CA TYR A 466 15.35 -11.45 -3.21
C TYR A 466 14.12 -11.00 -2.39
N MET A 467 13.57 -11.83 -1.49
CA MET A 467 12.44 -11.41 -0.64
C MET A 467 12.89 -10.51 0.51
N SER A 468 12.33 -9.31 0.59
CA SER A 468 12.54 -8.38 1.71
C SER A 468 11.99 -8.96 3.02
N GLU A 469 12.66 -8.66 4.14
CA GLU A 469 12.20 -9.04 5.49
C GLU A 469 10.77 -8.52 5.78
N ALA A 470 10.43 -7.34 5.25
CA ALA A 470 9.10 -6.76 5.37
C ALA A 470 8.03 -7.59 4.64
N GLN A 471 8.34 -8.11 3.44
CA GLN A 471 7.44 -8.98 2.67
C GLN A 471 7.25 -10.32 3.38
N ARG A 472 8.32 -10.91 3.92
CA ARG A 472 8.26 -12.15 4.72
C ARG A 472 7.39 -11.97 5.96
N SER A 473 7.55 -10.84 6.65
CA SER A 473 6.74 -10.51 7.83
C SER A 473 5.27 -10.32 7.48
N ALA A 474 4.97 -9.64 6.36
CA ALA A 474 3.61 -9.47 5.85
C ALA A 474 2.95 -10.80 5.45
N LEU A 475 3.68 -11.67 4.75
CA LEU A 475 3.26 -13.04 4.42
C LEU A 475 2.92 -13.82 5.69
N ASN A 476 3.81 -13.82 6.69
CA ASN A 476 3.58 -14.50 7.96
C ASN A 476 2.35 -13.93 8.70
N ALA A 477 2.11 -12.62 8.64
CA ALA A 477 0.92 -12.00 9.23
C ALA A 477 -0.37 -12.45 8.54
N LEU A 478 -0.35 -12.57 7.20
CA LEU A 478 -1.48 -13.07 6.43
C LEU A 478 -1.73 -14.56 6.69
N LEU A 479 -0.66 -15.36 6.78
CA LEU A 479 -0.73 -16.76 7.21
C LEU A 479 -1.29 -16.85 8.64
N PHE A 480 -0.85 -16.03 9.57
CA PHE A 480 -1.42 -16.07 10.91
C PHE A 480 -2.95 -15.84 10.91
N ARG A 481 -3.47 -14.96 10.03
CA ARG A 481 -4.91 -14.68 9.92
C ARG A 481 -5.71 -15.69 9.11
N THR A 482 -5.06 -16.50 8.28
CA THR A 482 -5.68 -17.49 7.39
C THR A 482 -5.45 -18.93 7.87
N GLY A 483 -4.95 -19.11 9.10
CA GLY A 483 -4.67 -20.44 9.66
C GLY A 483 -5.92 -21.29 9.85
N ASP A 484 -7.03 -20.66 10.24
CA ASP A 484 -8.33 -21.31 10.41
C ASP A 484 -9.33 -20.81 9.38
N GLN A 485 -10.23 -21.71 8.95
CA GLN A 485 -11.34 -21.34 8.08
C GLN A 485 -12.29 -20.38 8.80
N SER A 486 -12.48 -19.19 8.23
CA SER A 486 -13.26 -18.12 8.84
C SER A 486 -14.73 -18.22 8.43
N LYS A 487 -15.65 -17.94 9.38
CA LYS A 487 -17.09 -17.80 9.09
C LYS A 487 -17.48 -16.39 8.63
N ASP A 488 -16.56 -15.43 8.77
CA ASP A 488 -16.85 -14.01 8.51
C ASP A 488 -16.15 -13.49 7.26
N ILE A 489 -15.07 -14.13 6.83
CA ILE A 489 -14.19 -13.64 5.76
C ILE A 489 -14.01 -14.71 4.70
N VAL A 490 -14.26 -14.36 3.44
CA VAL A 490 -13.82 -15.10 2.25
C VAL A 490 -12.56 -14.43 1.72
N LEU A 491 -11.45 -15.15 1.63
CA LEU A 491 -10.25 -14.65 0.97
C LEU A 491 -10.27 -15.02 -0.51
N ALA A 492 -10.13 -14.03 -1.39
CA ALA A 492 -9.96 -14.24 -2.82
C ALA A 492 -8.65 -13.60 -3.29
N LEU A 493 -7.68 -14.42 -3.70
CA LEU A 493 -6.37 -13.98 -4.14
C LEU A 493 -6.33 -13.95 -5.67
N ALA A 494 -5.73 -12.92 -6.28
CA ALA A 494 -5.44 -12.92 -7.71
C ALA A 494 -3.94 -12.84 -7.98
N THR A 495 -3.48 -13.70 -8.89
CA THR A 495 -2.07 -13.76 -9.32
C THR A 495 -1.98 -13.94 -10.83
N ASN A 496 -0.92 -13.41 -11.44
CA ASN A 496 -0.58 -13.72 -12.82
C ASN A 496 0.43 -14.89 -12.91
N ARG A 497 1.06 -15.25 -11.79
CA ARG A 497 2.12 -16.25 -11.68
C ARG A 497 1.78 -17.23 -10.56
N PRO A 498 0.91 -18.22 -10.80
CA PRO A 498 0.51 -19.18 -9.76
C PRO A 498 1.69 -20.02 -9.24
N GLY A 499 2.70 -20.28 -10.09
CA GLY A 499 3.88 -21.05 -9.69
C GLY A 499 4.84 -20.34 -8.73
N ASP A 500 4.70 -19.03 -8.52
CA ASP A 500 5.54 -18.26 -7.60
C ASP A 500 4.97 -18.19 -6.16
N LEU A 501 3.76 -18.70 -5.95
CA LEU A 501 3.01 -18.57 -4.69
C LEU A 501 3.62 -19.45 -3.57
N ASP A 502 3.73 -18.92 -2.36
CA ASP A 502 4.19 -19.66 -1.17
C ASP A 502 3.36 -20.93 -0.92
N SER A 503 4.03 -22.05 -0.69
CA SER A 503 3.38 -23.36 -0.51
C SER A 503 2.41 -23.41 0.66
N ALA A 504 2.69 -22.68 1.75
CA ALA A 504 1.78 -22.61 2.90
C ALA A 504 0.52 -21.78 2.61
N MET A 505 0.60 -20.83 1.68
CA MET A 505 -0.59 -20.12 1.19
C MET A 505 -1.39 -20.99 0.22
N ALA A 506 -0.72 -21.75 -0.65
CA ALA A 506 -1.36 -22.67 -1.59
C ALA A 506 -2.19 -23.74 -0.86
N ASP A 507 -1.69 -24.29 0.25
CA ASP A 507 -2.39 -25.29 1.09
C ASP A 507 -3.71 -24.76 1.70
N ARG A 508 -3.86 -23.44 1.81
CA ARG A 508 -5.02 -22.78 2.44
C ARG A 508 -6.06 -22.28 1.44
N ILE A 509 -5.85 -22.57 0.17
CA ILE A 509 -6.76 -22.25 -0.92
C ILE A 509 -7.61 -23.48 -1.18
N ASP A 510 -8.93 -23.33 -1.05
CA ASP A 510 -9.89 -24.42 -1.26
C ASP A 510 -10.32 -24.54 -2.73
N GLU A 511 -10.37 -23.40 -3.44
CA GLU A 511 -10.87 -23.32 -4.81
C GLU A 511 -9.89 -22.58 -5.71
N VAL A 512 -9.54 -23.16 -6.85
CA VAL A 512 -8.65 -22.55 -7.83
C VAL A 512 -9.41 -22.31 -9.14
N LEU A 513 -9.37 -21.06 -9.62
CA LEU A 513 -10.10 -20.60 -10.81
C LEU A 513 -9.13 -20.03 -11.84
N GLU A 514 -9.09 -20.68 -13.00
CA GLU A 514 -8.34 -20.21 -14.15
C GLU A 514 -9.15 -19.20 -14.96
N PHE A 515 -8.51 -18.07 -15.29
CA PHE A 515 -9.04 -17.03 -16.17
C PHE A 515 -8.26 -17.04 -17.49
N PRO A 516 -8.69 -17.83 -18.49
CA PRO A 516 -8.04 -17.86 -19.79
C PRO A 516 -8.27 -16.57 -20.57
N LEU A 517 -7.53 -16.41 -21.67
CA LEU A 517 -7.83 -15.38 -22.66
C LEU A 517 -9.21 -15.65 -23.30
N PRO A 518 -9.97 -14.60 -23.67
CA PRO A 518 -11.30 -14.76 -24.27
C PRO A 518 -11.22 -15.46 -25.64
N GLY A 519 -12.14 -16.40 -25.87
CA GLY A 519 -12.36 -17.01 -27.18
C GLY A 519 -13.07 -16.04 -28.14
N GLU A 520 -13.27 -16.46 -29.39
CA GLU A 520 -13.83 -15.59 -30.43
C GLU A 520 -15.21 -15.04 -30.07
N ASP A 521 -16.09 -15.90 -29.56
CA ASP A 521 -17.44 -15.51 -29.13
C ASP A 521 -17.42 -14.52 -27.96
N GLU A 522 -16.53 -14.69 -26.98
CA GLU A 522 -16.37 -13.74 -25.89
C GLU A 522 -15.77 -12.42 -26.38
N ARG A 523 -14.80 -12.44 -27.30
CA ARG A 523 -14.24 -11.24 -27.90
C ARG A 523 -15.28 -10.44 -28.68
N PHE A 524 -16.12 -11.12 -29.45
CA PHE A 524 -17.27 -10.49 -30.14
C PHE A 524 -18.19 -9.76 -29.15
N LYS A 525 -18.59 -10.44 -28.07
CA LYS A 525 -19.43 -9.84 -27.02
C LYS A 525 -18.72 -8.68 -26.33
N LEU A 526 -17.41 -8.78 -26.06
CA LEU A 526 -16.61 -7.73 -25.41
C LEU A 526 -16.49 -6.49 -26.31
N LEU A 527 -16.23 -6.68 -27.60
CA LEU A 527 -16.20 -5.59 -28.58
C LEU A 527 -17.53 -4.84 -28.60
N LYS A 528 -18.65 -5.56 -28.67
CA LYS A 528 -20.00 -4.97 -28.63
C LYS A 528 -20.26 -4.22 -27.33
N LEU A 529 -19.92 -4.82 -26.19
CA LEU A 529 -20.07 -4.19 -24.87
C LEU A 529 -19.30 -2.88 -24.75
N TYR A 530 -18.04 -2.86 -25.20
CA TYR A 530 -17.21 -1.65 -25.13
C TYR A 530 -17.58 -0.61 -26.19
N LEU A 531 -18.07 -1.05 -27.36
CA LEU A 531 -18.65 -0.17 -28.37
C LEU A 531 -19.85 0.59 -27.79
N ASP A 532 -20.79 -0.12 -27.16
CA ASP A 532 -21.96 0.50 -26.53
C ASP A 532 -21.54 1.45 -25.40
N LYS A 533 -20.58 1.03 -24.58
CA LYS A 533 -20.09 1.80 -23.43
C LYS A 533 -19.35 3.08 -23.81
N TYR A 534 -18.48 3.03 -24.83
CA TYR A 534 -17.62 4.15 -25.20
C TYR A 534 -18.17 5.00 -26.33
N ILE A 535 -19.07 4.46 -27.17
CA ILE A 535 -19.52 5.16 -28.37
C ILE A 535 -21.01 5.46 -28.25
N ALA A 536 -21.86 4.46 -28.00
CA ALA A 536 -23.31 4.68 -27.92
C ALA A 536 -23.72 5.52 -26.71
N HIS A 537 -23.07 5.33 -25.55
CA HIS A 537 -23.38 6.07 -24.32
C HIS A 537 -22.40 7.20 -23.99
N ALA A 538 -21.51 7.59 -24.91
CA ALA A 538 -20.58 8.71 -24.70
C ALA A 538 -21.26 10.08 -24.46
N GLY A 539 -22.56 10.20 -24.77
CA GLY A 539 -23.37 11.40 -24.51
C GLY A 539 -24.46 11.24 -23.42
N GLU A 540 -24.73 10.03 -22.95
CA GLU A 540 -25.87 9.74 -22.06
C GLU A 540 -25.41 9.42 -20.63
N LYS A 541 -24.85 10.41 -19.91
CA LYS A 541 -24.72 10.30 -18.45
C LYS A 541 -25.53 11.37 -17.75
N LYS A 542 -26.64 10.89 -17.17
CA LYS A 542 -27.53 11.45 -16.14
C LYS A 542 -27.41 12.95 -15.92
N SER A 543 -28.49 13.64 -16.29
CA SER A 543 -28.87 14.98 -15.84
C SER A 543 -28.48 15.18 -14.37
N SER A 544 -27.34 15.81 -14.17
CA SER A 544 -26.98 16.42 -12.90
C SER A 544 -27.04 17.90 -13.19
N TRP A 545 -28.01 18.56 -12.59
CA TRP A 545 -28.34 19.98 -12.71
C TRP A 545 -27.13 20.94 -12.63
N PHE A 546 -25.98 20.47 -12.13
CA PHE A 546 -24.71 21.20 -12.12
C PHE A 546 -24.00 21.34 -13.49
N LYS A 547 -24.33 20.55 -14.51
CA LYS A 547 -23.67 20.64 -15.83
C LYS A 547 -24.07 21.86 -16.67
N GLN A 548 -25.15 22.56 -16.30
CA GLN A 548 -25.67 23.67 -17.10
C GLN A 548 -24.87 24.97 -16.93
N LEU A 549 -23.99 25.04 -15.93
CA LEU A 549 -23.19 26.23 -15.64
C LEU A 549 -21.76 26.18 -16.21
N PHE A 550 -21.22 24.99 -16.49
CA PHE A 550 -19.84 24.81 -16.95
C PHE A 550 -19.69 23.48 -17.70
N GLN A 551 -20.01 23.41 -19.00
CA GLN A 551 -19.36 22.44 -19.92
C GLN A 551 -19.78 22.63 -21.39
N ARG A 552 -18.78 22.60 -22.28
CA ARG A 552 -18.92 22.39 -23.73
C ARG A 552 -19.71 21.09 -23.98
N GLN A 553 -20.75 21.14 -24.81
CA GLN A 553 -21.51 19.96 -25.22
C GLN A 553 -20.58 18.94 -25.88
N GLN A 554 -20.53 17.72 -25.35
CA GLN A 554 -19.84 16.61 -25.99
C GLN A 554 -20.60 16.26 -27.28
N GLN A 555 -19.91 16.29 -28.41
CA GLN A 555 -20.48 15.93 -29.70
C GLN A 555 -20.91 14.45 -29.67
N LYS A 556 -22.15 14.18 -30.13
CA LYS A 556 -22.69 12.82 -30.22
C LYS A 556 -22.01 12.12 -31.38
N ILE A 557 -21.47 10.92 -31.14
CA ILE A 557 -20.86 10.11 -32.19
C ILE A 557 -21.97 9.47 -33.03
N GLU A 558 -21.90 9.64 -34.35
CA GLU A 558 -22.77 8.92 -35.30
C GLU A 558 -22.10 7.61 -35.73
N ILE A 559 -22.82 6.49 -35.65
CA ILE A 559 -22.35 5.18 -36.13
C ILE A 559 -22.96 4.92 -37.50
N LYS A 560 -22.14 4.72 -38.55
CA LYS A 560 -22.59 4.43 -39.93
C LYS A 560 -22.00 3.11 -40.42
N GLY A 561 -22.85 2.17 -40.84
CA GLY A 561 -22.42 0.95 -41.53
C GLY A 561 -21.68 -0.09 -40.67
N LEU A 562 -21.63 0.05 -39.36
CA LEU A 562 -21.03 -0.95 -38.47
C LEU A 562 -22.02 -2.09 -38.20
N THR A 563 -21.92 -3.18 -38.96
CA THR A 563 -22.74 -4.39 -38.79
C THR A 563 -22.11 -5.37 -37.81
N ASP A 564 -22.92 -6.26 -37.24
CA ASP A 564 -22.43 -7.35 -36.37
C ASP A 564 -21.40 -8.24 -37.10
N GLU A 565 -21.43 -8.33 -38.43
CA GLU A 565 -20.45 -9.05 -39.24
C GLU A 565 -19.05 -8.41 -39.18
N VAL A 566 -18.96 -7.08 -39.26
CA VAL A 566 -17.69 -6.34 -39.13
C VAL A 566 -17.10 -6.51 -37.72
N ILE A 567 -17.95 -6.53 -36.70
CA ILE A 567 -17.51 -6.77 -35.32
C ILE A 567 -17.03 -8.22 -35.15
N ARG A 568 -17.66 -9.19 -35.80
CA ARG A 568 -17.21 -10.59 -35.80
C ARG A 568 -15.90 -10.78 -36.55
N GLU A 569 -15.73 -10.11 -37.68
CA GLU A 569 -14.44 -10.05 -38.40
C GLU A 569 -13.32 -9.52 -37.49
N ALA A 570 -13.59 -8.44 -36.76
CA ALA A 570 -12.65 -7.90 -35.78
C ALA A 570 -12.40 -8.87 -34.60
N ALA A 571 -13.41 -9.59 -34.13
CA ALA A 571 -13.26 -10.60 -33.09
C ALA A 571 -12.33 -11.76 -33.53
N ALA A 572 -12.43 -12.18 -34.79
CA ALA A 572 -11.54 -13.18 -35.38
C ALA A 572 -10.09 -12.66 -35.47
N LYS A 573 -9.89 -11.42 -35.97
CA LYS A 573 -8.56 -10.78 -36.06
C LYS A 573 -7.91 -10.50 -34.71
N THR A 574 -8.71 -10.36 -33.65
CA THR A 574 -8.24 -10.03 -32.29
C THR A 574 -7.88 -11.28 -31.45
N GLU A 575 -7.43 -12.35 -32.09
CA GLU A 575 -6.95 -13.53 -31.38
C GLU A 575 -5.79 -13.21 -30.42
N GLY A 576 -5.86 -13.72 -29.19
CA GLY A 576 -4.85 -13.52 -28.16
C GLY A 576 -5.00 -12.23 -27.33
N PHE A 577 -5.90 -11.32 -27.69
CA PHE A 577 -6.16 -10.13 -26.88
C PHE A 577 -6.86 -10.46 -25.57
N SER A 578 -6.39 -9.85 -24.49
CA SER A 578 -7.09 -9.80 -23.19
C SER A 578 -8.26 -8.81 -23.21
N GLY A 579 -9.20 -8.97 -22.28
CA GLY A 579 -10.34 -8.05 -22.15
C GLY A 579 -9.91 -6.58 -21.93
N ARG A 580 -8.81 -6.34 -21.21
CA ARG A 580 -8.22 -5.00 -21.05
C ARG A 580 -7.69 -4.44 -22.37
N GLU A 581 -7.08 -5.26 -23.22
CA GLU A 581 -6.60 -4.81 -24.52
C GLU A 581 -7.74 -4.52 -25.49
N ILE A 582 -8.81 -5.32 -25.47
CA ILE A 582 -10.04 -5.03 -26.24
C ILE A 582 -10.67 -3.70 -25.78
N ALA A 583 -10.68 -3.43 -24.48
CA ALA A 583 -11.12 -2.15 -23.95
C ALA A 583 -10.25 -0.97 -24.46
N LYS A 584 -8.92 -1.15 -24.50
CA LYS A 584 -7.98 -0.15 -25.04
C LYS A 584 -8.12 0.03 -26.54
N LEU A 585 -8.38 -1.04 -27.29
CA LEU A 585 -8.69 -1.03 -28.70
C LEU A 585 -9.92 -0.14 -28.95
N MET A 586 -11.02 -0.37 -28.23
CA MET A 586 -12.23 0.46 -28.37
C MET A 586 -12.03 1.91 -27.92
N ALA A 587 -11.21 2.16 -26.89
CA ALA A 587 -10.82 3.53 -26.56
C ALA A 587 -10.00 4.20 -27.68
N SER A 588 -9.19 3.43 -28.40
CA SER A 588 -8.45 3.93 -29.57
C SER A 588 -9.39 4.22 -30.74
N VAL A 589 -10.42 3.39 -30.95
CA VAL A 589 -11.49 3.66 -31.92
C VAL A 589 -12.21 4.96 -31.56
N GLN A 590 -12.59 5.14 -30.30
CA GLN A 590 -13.23 6.37 -29.84
C GLN A 590 -12.33 7.61 -30.08
N ALA A 591 -11.03 7.51 -29.80
CA ALA A 591 -10.08 8.58 -30.05
C ALA A 591 -9.95 8.90 -31.56
N ALA A 592 -9.93 7.87 -32.41
CA ALA A 592 -9.90 8.05 -33.86
C ALA A 592 -11.17 8.74 -34.39
N VAL A 593 -12.33 8.40 -33.83
CA VAL A 593 -13.60 9.06 -34.15
C VAL A 593 -13.57 10.53 -33.76
N TYR A 594 -13.11 10.88 -32.56
CA TYR A 594 -12.98 12.29 -32.16
C TYR A 594 -11.91 13.05 -32.96
N GLY A 595 -10.93 12.35 -33.52
CA GLY A 595 -9.95 12.90 -34.46
C GLY A 595 -10.49 13.10 -35.88
N SER A 596 -11.63 12.47 -36.22
CA SER A 596 -12.27 12.64 -37.53
C SER A 596 -13.07 13.94 -37.60
N GLU A 597 -13.11 14.58 -38.77
CA GLU A 597 -13.76 15.88 -38.98
C GLU A 597 -15.25 15.89 -38.59
N ASN A 598 -15.93 14.76 -38.74
CA ASN A 598 -17.38 14.64 -38.57
C ASN A 598 -17.80 13.85 -37.31
N CYS A 599 -16.86 13.37 -36.49
CA CYS A 599 -17.16 12.47 -35.36
C CYS A 599 -18.06 11.27 -35.75
N VAL A 600 -17.80 10.71 -36.94
CA VAL A 600 -18.53 9.56 -37.48
C VAL A 600 -17.65 8.33 -37.35
N LEU A 601 -18.20 7.26 -36.78
CA LEU A 601 -17.62 5.93 -36.85
C LEU A 601 -18.18 5.21 -38.07
N ASP A 602 -17.38 5.07 -39.12
CA ASP A 602 -17.69 4.23 -40.27
C ASP A 602 -16.99 2.85 -40.17
N SER A 603 -17.40 1.90 -41.00
CA SER A 603 -16.82 0.54 -41.00
C SER A 603 -15.34 0.53 -41.38
N ASN A 604 -14.90 1.49 -42.20
CA ASN A 604 -13.53 1.57 -42.70
C ASN A 604 -12.58 2.06 -41.59
N LEU A 605 -12.92 3.16 -40.90
CA LEU A 605 -12.15 3.66 -39.77
C LEU A 605 -12.06 2.60 -38.66
N PHE A 606 -13.17 1.88 -38.40
CA PHE A 606 -13.16 0.79 -37.44
C PHE A 606 -12.16 -0.30 -37.82
N ARG A 607 -12.19 -0.78 -39.06
CA ARG A 607 -11.26 -1.80 -39.58
C ARG A 607 -9.81 -1.33 -39.52
N GLU A 608 -9.55 -0.09 -39.94
CA GLU A 608 -8.21 0.49 -39.93
C GLU A 608 -7.60 0.50 -38.52
N VAL A 609 -8.37 0.97 -37.52
CA VAL A 609 -7.91 0.99 -36.13
C VAL A 609 -7.70 -0.42 -35.58
N VAL A 610 -8.59 -1.37 -35.93
CA VAL A 610 -8.43 -2.78 -35.53
C VAL A 610 -7.16 -3.37 -36.13
N ASP A 611 -6.94 -3.24 -37.43
CA ASP A 611 -5.78 -3.80 -38.13
C ASP A 611 -4.48 -3.18 -37.59
N TYR A 612 -4.45 -1.87 -37.36
CA TYR A 612 -3.31 -1.19 -36.74
C TYR A 612 -2.99 -1.74 -35.35
N LYS A 613 -4.01 -1.91 -34.50
CA LYS A 613 -3.81 -2.40 -33.12
C LYS A 613 -3.46 -3.88 -33.05
N VAL A 614 -3.99 -4.70 -33.97
CA VAL A 614 -3.59 -6.11 -34.13
C VAL A 614 -2.11 -6.19 -34.50
N ALA A 615 -1.64 -5.40 -35.46
CA ALA A 615 -0.24 -5.34 -35.84
C ALA A 615 0.66 -4.91 -34.66
N GLU A 616 0.24 -3.88 -33.91
CA GLU A 616 0.94 -3.41 -32.71
C GLU A 616 1.05 -4.51 -31.64
N HIS A 617 -0.01 -5.27 -31.40
CA HIS A 617 -0.01 -6.39 -30.45
C HIS A 617 0.94 -7.51 -30.87
N GLN A 618 0.93 -7.89 -32.16
CA GLN A 618 1.85 -8.90 -32.68
C GLN A 618 3.32 -8.45 -32.55
N GLN A 619 3.61 -7.18 -32.80
CA GLN A 619 4.95 -6.61 -32.63
C GLN A 619 5.39 -6.64 -31.16
N ARG A 620 4.52 -6.24 -30.22
CA ARG A 620 4.81 -6.33 -28.78
C ARG A 620 5.06 -7.76 -28.32
N LYS A 621 4.29 -8.73 -28.84
CA LYS A 621 4.49 -10.14 -28.55
C LYS A 621 5.85 -10.65 -29.04
N LYS A 622 6.28 -10.24 -30.24
CA LYS A 622 7.61 -10.57 -30.78
C LYS A 622 8.74 -10.01 -29.91
N LEU A 623 8.62 -8.74 -29.48
CA LEU A 623 9.61 -8.10 -28.60
C LEU A 623 9.69 -8.79 -27.22
N ALA A 624 8.54 -9.12 -26.63
CA ALA A 624 8.50 -9.85 -25.36
C ALA A 624 9.08 -11.27 -25.45
N ALA A 625 9.00 -11.91 -26.63
CA ALA A 625 9.57 -13.23 -26.86
C ALA A 625 11.09 -13.19 -27.08
N SER A 626 11.64 -12.13 -27.69
CA SER A 626 13.08 -11.99 -27.92
C SER A 626 13.89 -11.74 -26.64
N ASP A 627 13.32 -11.07 -25.65
CA ASP A 627 13.99 -10.81 -24.36
C ASP A 627 14.07 -12.05 -23.44
N GLY A 628 13.30 -13.10 -23.71
CA GLY A 628 13.33 -14.36 -22.95
C GLY A 628 14.42 -15.35 -23.38
N GLY A 629 15.16 -15.05 -24.44
CA GLY A 629 16.17 -15.94 -25.05
C GLY A 629 17.63 -15.60 -24.74
N SER A 630 17.89 -14.56 -23.95
CA SER A 630 19.23 -14.13 -23.56
C SER A 630 19.39 -14.27 -22.05
N ILE A 631 19.62 -15.50 -21.58
CA ILE A 631 20.12 -15.77 -20.22
C ILE A 631 21.58 -16.20 -20.35
#